data_AF-A0A510HK42-F1
#
_entry.id   AF-A0A510HK42-F1
#
_cell.length_a   1.000
_cell.length_b   1.000
_cell.length_c   1.000
_cell.angle_alpha   90.00
_cell.angle_beta   90.00
_cell.angle_gamma   90.00
#
_symmetry.space_group_name_H-M   'P 1'
#
loop_
_entity.id
_entity.type
_entity.pdbx_description
1 polymer ?
#
loop_
_entity_poly.entity_id
_entity_poly.type
_entity_poly.pdbx_seq_one_letter_code
_entity_poly.pdbx_strand_id
1 'polypeptide(L)' 'MNRRLEVGERFPLFELPDERGTPWNLSGQLMLGPAMLVFYRGDW' A
#
# COMPACT_ATOMS: atom_id res chain seq x y z
N MET A 1 13.31 -13.21 2.35
CA MET A 1 12.13 -13.99 2.78
C MET A 1 10.97 -13.59 1.87
N ASN A 2 10.45 -14.50 1.03
CA ASN A 2 9.41 -14.18 0.06
C ASN A 2 8.06 -14.67 0.61
N ARG A 3 7.34 -13.81 1.35
CA ARG A 3 6.05 -14.15 1.96
C ARG A 3 4.92 -13.72 1.02
N ARG A 4 4.05 -14.67 0.66
CA ARG A 4 2.79 -14.38 -0.02
C ARG A 4 1.78 -13.86 0.99
N LEU A 5 0.95 -12.92 0.56
CA LEU A 5 -0.17 -12.40 1.36
C LEU A 5 -1.38 -13.30 1.15
N GLU A 6 -2.06 -13.65 2.23
CA GLU A 6 -3.29 -14.45 2.20
C GLU A 6 -4.50 -13.65 2.71
N VAL A 7 -5.71 -14.07 2.30
CA VAL A 7 -6.96 -13.44 2.75
C VAL A 7 -7.12 -13.61 4.25
N GLY A 8 -7.43 -12.51 4.95
CA GLY A 8 -7.57 -12.48 6.41
C GLY A 8 -6.27 -12.20 7.16
N GLU A 9 -5.12 -12.17 6.48
CA GLU A 9 -3.88 -11.75 7.12
C GLU A 9 -3.82 -10.24 7.35
N ARG A 10 -3.10 -9.82 8.39
CA ARG A 10 -2.71 -8.42 8.57
C ARG A 10 -1.71 -8.03 7.49
N PHE A 11 -2.10 -7.07 6.67
CA PHE A 11 -1.21 -6.47 5.68
C PHE A 11 -0.14 -5.59 6.35
N PRO A 12 1.13 -5.61 5.92
CA PRO A 12 2.19 -4.79 6.51
C PRO A 12 1.96 -3.30 6.28
N LEU A 13 2.14 -2.49 7.32
CA LEU A 13 2.14 -1.03 7.18
C LEU A 13 3.39 -0.57 6.42
N PHE A 14 3.21 0.38 5.52
CA PHE A 14 4.30 0.95 4.74
C PHE A 14 4.06 2.44 4.49
N GLU A 15 5.15 3.09 4.10
CA GLU A 15 5.16 4.42 3.51
C GLU A 15 5.87 4.33 2.15
N LEU A 16 5.19 4.80 1.11
CA LEU A 16 5.69 4.85 -0.26
C LEU A 16 5.29 6.19 -0.88
N PRO A 17 6.07 6.73 -1.82
CA PRO A 17 5.64 7.89 -2.58
C PRO A 17 4.43 7.55 -3.47
N ASP A 18 3.51 8.50 -3.63
CA ASP A 18 2.47 8.44 -4.65
C ASP A 18 3.02 8.76 -6.06
N GLU A 19 2.12 8.84 -7.05
CA GLU A 19 2.47 9.16 -8.44
C GLU A 19 3.18 10.52 -8.62
N ARG A 20 3.06 11.43 -7.65
CA ARG A 20 3.70 12.77 -7.67
C ARG A 20 4.98 12.81 -6.84
N GLY A 21 5.40 11.68 -6.27
CA GLY A 21 6.52 11.63 -5.33
C GLY A 21 6.17 12.05 -3.91
N THR A 22 4.89 12.28 -3.61
CA THR A 22 4.44 12.74 -2.28
C THR A 22 4.46 11.56 -1.32
N PRO A 23 5.04 11.68 -0.11
CA PRO A 23 4.97 10.62 0.89
C PRO A 23 3.53 10.22 1.21
N TRP A 24 3.23 8.92 1.07
CA TRP A 24 1.92 8.36 1.34
C TRP A 24 2.03 7.23 2.36
N ASN A 25 1.27 7.33 3.46
CA ASN A 25 1.34 6.42 4.60
C ASN A 25 0.05 5.60 4.75
N LEU A 26 0.17 4.26 4.72
CA LEU A 26 -1.00 3.36 4.76
C LEU A 26 -1.80 3.50 6.08
N SER A 27 -1.11 3.66 7.22
CA SER A 27 -1.79 3.75 8.51
C SER A 27 -2.68 4.99 8.60
N GLY A 28 -2.20 6.13 8.08
CA GLY A 28 -2.99 7.36 8.04
C GLY A 28 -4.26 7.22 7.19
N GLN A 29 -4.16 6.52 6.07
CA GLN A 29 -5.25 6.35 5.11
C GLN A 29 -6.31 5.38 5.63
N LEU A 30 -5.90 4.32 6.32
CA LEU A 30 -6.83 3.39 6.97
C LEU A 30 -7.64 4.03 8.10
N MET A 31 -7.21 5.16 8.67
CA MET A 31 -8.03 5.94 9.61
C MET A 31 -9.19 6.66 8.93
N LEU A 32 -9.08 6.95 7.62
CA LEU A 32 -10.11 7.62 6.83
C LEU A 32 -11.12 6.61 6.27
N GLY A 33 -10.70 5.37 6.03
CA GLY A 33 -11.56 4.30 5.55
C GLY A 33 -10.79 3.15 4.90
N PRO A 34 -11.50 2.15 4.34
CA PRO A 34 -10.88 1.05 3.62
C PRO A 34 -10.14 1.56 2.38
N ALA A 35 -8.99 0.95 2.08
CA ALA A 35 -8.13 1.31 0.96
C ALA A 35 -7.98 0.15 -0.03
N MET A 36 -7.89 0.47 -1.33
CA MET A 36 -7.50 -0.45 -2.38
C MET A 36 -6.09 -0.09 -2.86
N LEU A 37 -5.18 -1.05 -2.80
CA LEU A 37 -3.79 -0.89 -3.24
C LEU A 37 -3.60 -1.57 -4.58
N VAL A 38 -3.03 -0.83 -5.54
CA VAL A 38 -2.67 -1.36 -6.86
C VAL A 38 -1.19 -1.10 -7.09
N PHE A 39 -0.42 -2.18 -7.23
CA PHE A 39 0.99 -2.11 -7.61
C PHE A 39 1.10 -2.46 -9.09
N TYR A 40 1.67 -1.57 -9.88
CA TYR A 40 2.01 -1.78 -11.28
C TYR A 40 3.45 -1.32 -11.49
N ARG A 41 4.13 -1.81 -12.53
CA ARG A 41 5.57 -1.60 -12.72
C ARG A 41 5.97 -0.16 -13.11
N GLY A 42 5.01 0.77 -13.20
CA GLY A 42 5.22 2.07 -13.86
C GLY A 42 5.31 1.96 -15.38
N ASP A 43 4.86 3.00 -16.07
CA ASP A 43 4.84 3.34 -17.50
C ASP A 43 5.12 2.27 -18.58
N TRP A 44 4.14 2.17 -19.49
CA TRP A 44 4.38 2.01 -20.93
C TRP A 44 4.58 3.40 -21.56
#